data_AF-A0A9E0IMV1-F1
#
_entry.id   AF-A0A9E0IMV1-F1
#
_cell.length_a   1.000
_cell.length_b   1.000
_cell.length_c   1.000
_cell.angle_alpha   90.00
_cell.angle_beta   90.00
_cell.angle_gamma   90.00
#
_symmetry.space_group_name_H-M   'P 1'
#
loop_
_entity.id
_entity.type
_entity.pdbx_description
1 polymer ?
#
loop_
_entity_poly.entity_id
_entity_poly.type
_entity_poly.pdbx_seq_one_letter_code
_entity_poly.pdbx_strand_id
1 'polypeptide(L)'
;MKHLTFTTFTLSTLALAALAGCGDDENNTADAARTIDAATANPDAPGQPAKPALGAQVDRMGRPAVNTAANHTFDPDATATQAAKNAWNTAADPTTWGAMFAAEVRANLAIYDSLDTVCGNQLVAGGAGPTRYSTLAGVLADDRLWVNTGSGTCATYLGVEANFLGITNTDCGGRAPSYDVIERTYSVLAAGTLTGIDDTITVEHNPASPVNFPFLSAPE
;
A
#
# COMPACT_ATOMS: atom_id res chain seq x y z
N MET A 1 -33.76 27.72 -36.92
CA MET A 1 -34.12 26.28 -36.96
C MET A 1 -32.89 25.52 -37.43
N LYS A 2 -32.10 24.97 -36.50
CA LYS A 2 -30.88 24.22 -36.81
C LYS A 2 -31.20 22.73 -36.63
N HIS A 3 -31.01 21.97 -37.70
CA HIS A 3 -31.23 20.52 -37.73
C HIS A 3 -30.29 19.81 -36.74
N LEU A 4 -30.87 19.07 -35.80
CA LEU A 4 -30.18 18.05 -35.01
C LEU A 4 -30.30 16.72 -35.77
N THR A 5 -29.16 16.15 -36.18
CA THR A 5 -29.09 14.79 -36.72
C THR A 5 -28.63 13.88 -35.60
N PHE A 6 -29.52 12.99 -35.14
CA PHE A 6 -29.21 11.96 -34.14
C PHE A 6 -28.55 10.76 -34.83
N THR A 7 -27.28 10.53 -34.53
CA THR A 7 -26.55 9.34 -34.96
C THR A 7 -26.78 8.23 -33.92
N THR A 8 -27.36 7.12 -34.36
CA THR A 8 -27.62 5.91 -33.58
C THR A 8 -26.32 5.29 -33.06
N PHE A 9 -26.19 5.18 -31.72
CA PHE A 9 -25.16 4.41 -31.02
C PHE A 9 -25.62 2.94 -30.95
N THR A 10 -24.90 2.03 -31.59
CA THR A 10 -25.07 0.58 -31.43
C THR A 10 -24.46 0.14 -30.11
N LEU A 11 -25.29 -0.34 -29.20
CA LEU A 11 -24.91 -0.92 -27.91
C LEU A 11 -24.42 -2.36 -28.13
N SER A 12 -23.11 -2.59 -28.07
CA SER A 12 -22.54 -3.95 -28.05
C SER A 12 -22.67 -4.53 -26.64
N THR A 13 -23.44 -5.60 -26.51
CA THR A 13 -23.61 -6.39 -25.29
C THR A 13 -22.31 -7.13 -24.95
N LEU A 14 -21.65 -6.75 -23.86
CA LEU A 14 -20.54 -7.51 -23.27
C LEU A 14 -21.14 -8.62 -22.40
N ALA A 15 -20.85 -9.87 -22.77
CA ALA A 15 -21.32 -11.06 -22.05
C ALA A 15 -20.69 -11.11 -20.65
N LEU A 16 -21.54 -11.12 -19.63
CA LEU A 16 -21.15 -11.31 -18.23
C LEU A 16 -20.96 -12.82 -17.99
N ALA A 17 -19.71 -13.27 -17.88
CA ALA A 17 -19.42 -14.63 -17.43
C ALA A 17 -19.57 -14.67 -15.90
N ALA A 18 -20.62 -15.32 -15.42
CA ALA A 18 -20.78 -15.65 -14.01
C ALA A 18 -19.76 -16.74 -13.63
N LEU A 19 -18.73 -16.39 -12.86
CA LEU A 19 -17.97 -17.38 -12.11
C LEU A 19 -18.81 -17.79 -10.89
N ALA A 20 -19.50 -18.92 -11.02
CA ALA A 20 -19.99 -19.67 -9.87
C ALA A 20 -18.80 -20.44 -9.27
N GLY A 21 -18.13 -19.84 -8.28
CA GLY A 21 -17.21 -20.55 -7.38
C GLY A 21 -18.01 -21.07 -6.19
N CYS A 22 -18.57 -22.27 -6.31
CA CYS A 22 -19.03 -23.04 -5.15
C CYS A 22 -17.84 -23.85 -4.65
N GLY A 23 -17.31 -23.53 -3.47
CA GLY A 23 -16.49 -24.46 -2.71
C GLY A 23 -17.43 -25.41 -1.97
N ASP A 24 -17.28 -26.71 -2.18
CA ASP A 24 -18.03 -27.79 -1.56
C ASP A 24 -17.18 -28.48 -0.47
N ASP A 25 -17.36 -28.05 0.78
CA ASP A 25 -16.65 -28.57 1.98
C ASP A 25 -17.10 -29.98 2.45
N GLU A 26 -17.72 -30.80 1.59
CA GLU A 26 -18.41 -32.03 2.03
C GLU A 26 -17.73 -33.35 1.65
N ASN A 27 -16.51 -33.34 1.10
CA ASN A 27 -15.77 -34.59 0.90
C ASN A 27 -14.41 -34.56 1.58
N ASN A 28 -14.21 -35.51 2.52
CA ASN A 28 -12.92 -35.84 3.16
C ASN A 28 -11.92 -36.49 2.17
N THR A 29 -12.01 -36.12 0.90
CA THR A 29 -11.04 -36.39 -0.16
C THR A 29 -10.23 -35.12 -0.30
N ALA A 30 -8.92 -35.20 -0.07
CA ALA A 30 -8.00 -34.08 -0.21
C ALA A 30 -8.29 -33.32 -1.52
N ASP A 31 -8.83 -32.13 -1.36
CA ASP A 31 -9.22 -31.09 -2.32
C ASP A 31 -8.01 -30.59 -3.14
N ALA A 32 -6.80 -30.86 -2.66
CA ALA A 32 -5.60 -30.95 -3.47
C ALA A 32 -4.81 -32.19 -3.04
N ALA A 33 -4.25 -32.93 -4.00
CA ALA A 33 -3.18 -33.85 -3.68
C ALA A 33 -2.12 -33.09 -2.86
N ARG A 34 -1.67 -33.65 -1.72
CA ARG A 34 -0.43 -33.22 -1.08
C ARG A 34 0.73 -33.60 -1.99
N THR A 35 0.83 -32.92 -3.12
CA THR A 35 2.05 -32.87 -3.91
C THR A 35 2.94 -31.94 -3.12
N ILE A 36 3.92 -32.51 -2.41
CA ILE A 36 5.08 -31.72 -2.00
C ILE A 36 5.73 -31.30 -3.33
N ASP A 37 5.48 -30.06 -3.71
CA ASP A 37 6.02 -29.29 -4.82
C ASP A 37 7.56 -29.30 -4.87
N ALA A 38 8.22 -29.78 -3.82
CA ALA A 38 9.68 -29.98 -3.77
C ALA A 38 10.19 -31.34 -4.32
N ALA A 39 9.32 -32.30 -4.67
CA ALA A 39 9.78 -33.67 -4.97
C ALA A 39 10.14 -33.95 -6.44
N THR A 40 9.70 -33.12 -7.39
CA THR A 40 10.00 -33.35 -8.82
C THR A 40 10.50 -32.07 -9.45
N ALA A 41 11.66 -32.16 -10.10
CA ALA A 41 12.38 -31.09 -10.78
C ALA A 41 11.65 -30.59 -12.06
N ASN A 42 10.39 -30.18 -11.93
CA ASN A 42 9.68 -29.41 -12.94
C ASN A 42 9.39 -28.01 -12.36
N PRO A 43 9.98 -26.95 -12.92
CA PRO A 43 9.95 -25.62 -12.32
C PRO A 43 8.65 -24.91 -12.68
N ASP A 44 7.63 -25.03 -11.84
CA ASP A 44 6.38 -24.26 -12.00
C ASP A 44 6.52 -22.76 -11.68
N ALA A 45 7.76 -22.26 -11.60
CA ALA A 45 8.10 -20.87 -11.82
C ALA A 45 9.51 -20.79 -12.43
N PRO A 46 9.76 -19.97 -13.46
CA PRO A 46 11.12 -19.71 -13.92
C PRO A 46 11.93 -19.11 -12.76
N GLY A 47 12.82 -19.92 -12.19
CA GLY A 47 13.83 -19.52 -11.22
C GLY A 47 13.27 -18.90 -9.94
N GLN A 48 13.02 -19.71 -8.91
CA GLN A 48 13.00 -19.18 -7.55
C GLN A 48 14.27 -18.34 -7.34
N PRO A 49 14.16 -17.07 -6.91
CA PRO A 49 15.32 -16.24 -6.67
C PRO A 49 16.21 -16.94 -5.64
N ALA A 50 17.53 -16.88 -5.84
CA ALA A 50 18.46 -17.44 -4.89
C ALA A 50 18.15 -16.89 -3.49
N LYS A 51 18.15 -17.78 -2.48
CA LYS A 51 17.94 -17.36 -1.09
C LYS A 51 18.84 -16.15 -0.78
N PRO A 52 18.32 -15.10 -0.12
CA PRO A 52 19.15 -13.99 0.31
C PRO A 52 20.32 -14.48 1.18
N ALA A 53 21.47 -13.82 1.07
CA ALA A 53 22.57 -14.05 2.00
C ALA A 53 22.10 -13.72 3.42
N LEU A 54 22.57 -14.46 4.43
CA LEU A 54 22.27 -14.15 5.82
C LEU A 54 22.73 -12.72 6.14
N GLY A 55 21.86 -11.92 6.75
CA GLY A 55 22.10 -10.52 7.06
C GLY A 55 21.84 -9.55 5.90
N ALA A 56 21.48 -10.03 4.70
CA ALA A 56 20.99 -9.15 3.65
C ALA A 56 19.62 -8.57 4.05
N GLN A 57 19.43 -7.27 3.88
CA GLN A 57 18.13 -6.65 4.04
C GLN A 57 17.19 -7.13 2.94
N VAL A 58 16.11 -7.79 3.34
CA VAL A 58 15.09 -8.32 2.43
C VAL A 58 13.89 -7.39 2.32
N ASP A 59 13.64 -6.58 3.35
CA ASP A 59 12.48 -5.70 3.42
C ASP A 59 12.79 -4.46 4.27
N ARG A 60 12.14 -3.35 3.92
CA ARG A 60 12.01 -2.14 4.73
C ARG A 60 10.58 -2.13 5.26
N MET A 61 10.33 -2.79 6.39
CA MET A 61 8.98 -2.88 6.97
C MET A 61 8.53 -1.61 7.71
N GLY A 62 8.83 -0.42 7.19
CA GLY A 62 8.49 0.82 7.87
C GLY A 62 7.03 1.21 7.72
N ARG A 63 6.58 1.38 6.48
CA ARG A 63 5.26 1.91 6.15
C ARG A 63 4.51 0.95 5.24
N PRO A 64 3.54 0.20 5.80
CA PRO A 64 2.60 -0.57 5.01
C PRO A 64 2.04 0.20 3.79
N ALA A 65 1.90 -0.53 2.70
CA ALA A 65 1.37 -0.07 1.40
C ALA A 65 2.14 1.03 0.66
N VAL A 66 3.06 1.78 1.27
CA VAL A 66 3.75 2.89 0.57
C VAL A 66 4.54 2.42 -0.65
N ASN A 67 5.37 1.38 -0.52
CA ASN A 67 6.08 0.80 -1.67
C ASN A 67 5.10 0.25 -2.73
N THR A 68 4.03 -0.40 -2.31
CA THR A 68 3.04 -0.99 -3.23
C THR A 68 2.23 0.06 -3.97
N ALA A 69 1.92 1.19 -3.33
CA ALA A 69 1.04 2.24 -3.84
C ALA A 69 1.80 3.37 -4.55
N ALA A 70 3.03 3.69 -4.13
CA ALA A 70 3.73 4.88 -4.61
C ALA A 70 5.04 4.61 -5.37
N ASN A 71 5.52 3.36 -5.46
CA ASN A 71 6.75 3.03 -6.18
C ASN A 71 6.44 2.20 -7.45
N HIS A 72 6.58 2.80 -8.63
CA HIS A 72 6.27 2.18 -9.94
C HIS A 72 4.89 1.51 -9.99
N THR A 73 3.89 2.09 -9.33
CA THR A 73 2.55 1.48 -9.23
C THR A 73 1.77 1.58 -10.54
N PHE A 74 2.02 2.64 -11.30
CA PHE A 74 1.37 2.91 -12.58
C PHE A 74 2.32 2.66 -13.77
N ASP A 75 3.44 1.99 -13.54
CA ASP A 75 4.38 1.62 -14.59
C ASP A 75 3.83 0.43 -15.39
N PRO A 76 3.65 0.54 -16.72
CA PRO A 76 3.15 -0.55 -17.54
C PRO A 76 4.15 -1.71 -17.68
N ASP A 77 5.44 -1.50 -17.36
CA ASP A 77 6.46 -2.55 -17.39
C ASP A 77 6.54 -3.25 -16.02
N ALA A 78 5.98 -4.46 -15.96
CA ALA A 78 6.02 -5.31 -14.78
C ALA A 78 7.45 -5.68 -14.34
N THR A 79 8.40 -5.78 -15.29
CA THR A 79 9.80 -6.09 -14.98
C THR A 79 10.48 -4.91 -14.30
N ALA A 80 10.26 -3.70 -14.82
CA ALA A 80 10.74 -2.47 -14.21
C ALA A 80 10.14 -2.27 -12.82
N THR A 81 8.83 -2.50 -12.68
CA THR A 81 8.10 -2.44 -11.40
C THR A 81 8.71 -3.39 -10.37
N GLN A 82 8.93 -4.64 -10.74
CA GLN A 82 9.51 -5.64 -9.83
C GLN A 82 10.95 -5.24 -9.42
N ALA A 83 11.76 -4.78 -10.37
CA ALA A 83 13.11 -4.32 -10.10
C ALA A 83 13.12 -3.12 -9.14
N ALA A 84 12.22 -2.15 -9.32
CA ALA A 84 12.11 -0.98 -8.47
C ALA A 84 11.63 -1.32 -7.05
N LYS A 85 10.65 -2.23 -6.91
CA LYS A 85 10.18 -2.70 -5.60
C LYS A 85 11.27 -3.48 -4.85
N ASN A 86 12.07 -4.28 -5.57
CA ASN A 86 13.23 -4.96 -5.00
C ASN A 86 14.33 -3.96 -4.60
N ALA A 87 14.60 -2.94 -5.43
CA ALA A 87 15.55 -1.89 -5.12
C ALA A 87 15.14 -1.09 -3.87
N TRP A 88 13.83 -0.82 -3.72
CA TRP A 88 13.29 -0.24 -2.49
C TRP A 88 13.66 -1.10 -1.30
N ASN A 89 13.24 -2.37 -1.27
CA ASN A 89 13.39 -3.27 -0.14
C ASN A 89 14.85 -3.53 0.26
N THR A 90 15.75 -3.59 -0.73
CA THR A 90 17.18 -3.88 -0.51
C THR A 90 18.03 -2.65 -0.16
N ALA A 91 17.49 -1.43 -0.27
CA ALA A 91 18.23 -0.21 0.04
C ALA A 91 18.50 -0.08 1.55
N ALA A 92 19.72 -0.41 1.97
CA ALA A 92 20.09 -0.50 3.38
C ALA A 92 20.39 0.84 4.07
N ASP A 93 20.74 1.89 3.32
CA ASP A 93 21.14 3.19 3.88
C ASP A 93 19.99 4.21 3.82
N PRO A 94 19.37 4.57 4.97
CA PRO A 94 18.25 5.52 5.01
C PRO A 94 18.58 6.91 4.47
N THR A 95 19.85 7.30 4.47
CA THR A 95 20.27 8.63 3.98
C THR A 95 20.14 8.76 2.45
N THR A 96 20.06 7.63 1.75
CA THR A 96 19.97 7.59 0.28
C THR A 96 18.53 7.52 -0.24
N TRP A 97 17.58 7.11 0.60
CA TRP A 97 16.22 6.79 0.17
C TRP A 97 15.48 7.95 -0.48
N GLY A 98 15.59 9.15 0.09
CA GLY A 98 14.98 10.35 -0.49
C GLY A 98 15.48 10.63 -1.91
N ALA A 99 16.78 10.48 -2.15
CA ALA A 99 17.37 10.66 -3.47
C ALA A 99 16.96 9.55 -4.46
N MET A 100 16.82 8.32 -3.98
CA MET A 100 16.47 7.17 -4.82
C MET A 100 14.99 7.12 -5.20
N PHE A 101 14.09 7.43 -4.26
CA PHE A 101 12.68 7.05 -4.42
C PHE A 101 11.70 8.23 -4.41
N ALA A 102 12.04 9.39 -3.83
CA ALA A 102 11.08 10.48 -3.68
C ALA A 102 10.61 11.04 -5.04
N ALA A 103 11.45 10.98 -6.08
CA ALA A 103 11.07 11.45 -7.40
C ALA A 103 9.94 10.61 -8.03
N GLU A 104 10.01 9.29 -7.85
CA GLU A 104 9.00 8.34 -8.34
C GLU A 104 7.72 8.41 -7.50
N VAL A 105 7.86 8.42 -6.17
CA VAL A 105 6.74 8.62 -5.23
C VAL A 105 5.97 9.90 -5.57
N ARG A 106 6.67 11.02 -5.82
CA ARG A 106 6.06 12.29 -6.23
C ARG A 106 5.28 12.20 -7.53
N ALA A 107 5.76 11.43 -8.51
CA ALA A 107 5.06 11.25 -9.78
C ALA A 107 3.76 10.48 -9.59
N ASN A 108 3.79 9.40 -8.80
CA ASN A 108 2.62 8.58 -8.50
C ASN A 108 1.60 9.30 -7.59
N LEU A 109 2.07 10.15 -6.66
CA LEU A 109 1.21 11.03 -5.87
C LEU A 109 0.34 11.94 -6.76
N ALA A 110 0.90 12.47 -7.85
CA ALA A 110 0.14 13.28 -8.81
C ALA A 110 -0.99 12.49 -9.49
N ILE A 111 -0.86 11.16 -9.61
CA ILE A 111 -1.89 10.28 -10.18
C ILE A 111 -3.00 10.05 -9.15
N TYR A 112 -2.65 9.84 -7.87
CA TYR A 112 -3.66 9.67 -6.82
C TYR A 112 -4.55 10.89 -6.62
N ASP A 113 -3.99 12.08 -6.81
CA ASP A 113 -4.68 13.37 -6.79
C ASP A 113 -5.76 13.49 -7.89
N SER A 114 -5.81 12.56 -8.85
CA SER A 114 -6.90 12.47 -9.82
C SER A 114 -8.13 11.69 -9.32
N LEU A 115 -8.01 10.92 -8.23
CA LEU A 115 -9.08 10.03 -7.75
C LEU A 115 -10.30 10.81 -7.23
N ASP A 116 -10.10 11.95 -6.59
CA ASP A 116 -11.17 12.81 -6.08
C ASP A 116 -11.44 14.04 -6.96
N THR A 117 -10.72 14.16 -8.08
CA THR A 117 -10.77 15.26 -9.05
C THR A 117 -10.32 16.63 -8.53
N VAL A 118 -9.72 16.72 -7.33
CA VAL A 118 -9.27 17.98 -6.73
C VAL A 118 -7.75 18.05 -6.71
N CYS A 119 -7.18 18.73 -7.71
CA CYS A 119 -5.72 18.73 -7.83
C CYS A 119 -5.01 19.56 -6.75
N GLY A 120 -4.15 18.93 -5.95
CA GLY A 120 -3.25 19.56 -4.99
C GLY A 120 -3.85 19.73 -3.60
N ASN A 121 -4.78 18.86 -3.23
CA ASN A 121 -5.31 18.79 -1.86
C ASN A 121 -4.56 17.79 -0.97
N GLN A 122 -3.61 17.03 -1.53
CA GLN A 122 -2.68 16.22 -0.74
C GLN A 122 -1.97 17.04 0.34
N LEU A 123 -1.59 16.36 1.43
CA LEU A 123 -0.90 16.97 2.56
C LEU A 123 0.31 17.78 2.09
N VAL A 124 0.37 19.03 2.56
CA VAL A 124 1.45 20.00 2.27
C VAL A 124 1.77 20.18 0.78
N ALA A 125 0.79 19.97 -0.11
CA ALA A 125 0.97 20.23 -1.52
C ALA A 125 1.33 21.71 -1.77
N GLY A 126 2.38 21.92 -2.56
CA GLY A 126 2.82 23.24 -2.98
C GLY A 126 1.98 23.83 -4.11
N GLY A 127 2.49 24.93 -4.68
CA GLY A 127 1.91 25.51 -5.90
C GLY A 127 1.86 24.51 -7.06
N ALA A 128 1.03 24.80 -8.08
CA ALA A 128 1.01 24.01 -9.31
C ALA A 128 2.41 23.95 -9.93
N GLY A 129 2.86 22.74 -10.29
CA GLY A 129 4.17 22.52 -10.87
C GLY A 129 4.75 21.15 -10.55
N PRO A 130 5.93 20.82 -11.10
CA PRO A 130 6.54 19.51 -10.96
C PRO A 130 6.92 19.17 -9.52
N THR A 131 7.17 20.16 -8.66
CA THR A 131 7.58 19.95 -7.27
C THR A 131 6.43 19.99 -6.27
N ARG A 132 5.17 20.02 -6.74
CA ARG A 132 3.97 20.17 -5.90
C ARG A 132 3.96 19.19 -4.72
N TYR A 133 4.28 17.92 -4.95
CA TYR A 133 4.19 16.87 -3.92
C TYR A 133 5.55 16.49 -3.31
N SER A 134 6.59 17.30 -3.50
CA SER A 134 7.95 16.95 -3.08
C SER A 134 8.10 16.70 -1.57
N THR A 135 7.41 17.49 -0.74
CA THR A 135 7.52 17.35 0.73
C THR A 135 6.91 16.02 1.19
N LEU A 136 5.68 15.73 0.79
CA LEU A 136 5.02 14.46 1.12
C LEU A 136 5.79 13.27 0.53
N ALA A 137 6.28 13.38 -0.70
CA ALA A 137 7.07 12.33 -1.31
C ALA A 137 8.38 12.04 -0.55
N GLY A 138 9.03 13.07 0.00
CA GLY A 138 10.19 12.90 0.86
C GLY A 138 9.88 12.15 2.16
N VAL A 139 8.76 12.48 2.80
CA VAL A 139 8.29 11.78 4.02
C VAL A 139 7.95 10.32 3.73
N LEU A 140 7.29 10.03 2.61
CA LEU A 140 6.90 8.67 2.23
C LEU A 140 8.08 7.84 1.71
N ALA A 141 9.07 8.46 1.07
CA ALA A 141 10.33 7.80 0.70
C ALA A 141 11.14 7.39 1.93
N ASP A 142 11.00 8.13 3.04
CA ASP A 142 11.54 7.74 4.33
C ASP A 142 10.69 6.66 5.00
N ASP A 143 10.98 5.42 4.61
CA ASP A 143 10.31 4.21 5.08
C ASP A 143 10.81 3.73 6.45
N ARG A 144 11.18 4.65 7.34
CA ARG A 144 11.41 4.33 8.75
C ARG A 144 10.09 4.46 9.50
N LEU A 145 9.88 3.55 10.44
CA LEU A 145 8.78 3.68 11.39
C LEU A 145 9.17 4.64 12.50
N TRP A 146 8.55 5.82 12.54
CA TRP A 146 8.78 6.80 13.60
C TRP A 146 7.77 6.62 14.72
N VAL A 147 8.28 6.60 15.96
CA VAL A 147 7.47 6.46 17.16
C VAL A 147 7.89 7.53 18.17
N ASN A 148 6.93 8.32 18.64
CA ASN A 148 7.08 9.21 19.77
C ASN A 148 6.88 8.41 21.07
N THR A 149 8.00 7.98 21.66
CA THR A 149 8.04 7.22 22.91
C THR A 149 7.66 8.02 24.15
N GLY A 150 7.52 9.34 24.03
CA GLY A 150 7.01 10.20 25.11
C GLY A 150 5.49 10.18 25.23
N SER A 151 4.77 9.62 24.25
CA SER A 151 3.32 9.50 24.29
C SER A 151 2.88 8.17 24.89
N GLY A 152 1.87 8.22 25.76
CA GLY A 152 1.17 7.04 26.26
C GLY A 152 -0.03 6.61 25.41
N THR A 153 -0.26 7.26 24.26
CA THR A 153 -1.43 7.02 23.40
C THR A 153 -0.99 6.76 21.97
N CYS A 154 -1.41 5.61 21.44
CA CYS A 154 -1.14 5.16 20.08
C CYS A 154 -2.47 4.88 19.38
N ALA A 155 -3.00 5.88 18.68
CA ALA A 155 -4.22 5.75 17.88
C ALA A 155 -4.03 6.19 16.41
N THR A 156 -2.89 6.79 16.06
CA THR A 156 -2.68 7.42 14.75
C THR A 156 -1.43 6.86 14.05
N TYR A 157 -1.61 6.07 12.99
CA TYR A 157 -0.51 5.41 12.23
C TYR A 157 0.63 6.36 11.77
N LEU A 158 0.29 7.58 11.33
CA LEU A 158 1.26 8.56 10.83
C LEU A 158 1.37 9.79 11.74
N GLY A 159 1.20 9.62 13.06
CA GLY A 159 1.16 10.74 14.01
C GLY A 159 2.44 11.58 14.06
N VAL A 160 3.62 10.95 13.99
CA VAL A 160 4.90 11.67 14.02
C VAL A 160 5.12 12.44 12.71
N GLU A 161 4.79 11.81 11.59
CA GLU A 161 4.87 12.39 10.26
C GLU A 161 3.87 13.54 10.10
N ALA A 162 2.66 13.37 10.61
CA ALA A 162 1.64 14.41 10.68
C ALA A 162 2.17 15.65 11.41
N ASN A 163 2.82 15.47 12.57
CA ASN A 163 3.46 16.58 13.29
C ASN A 163 4.55 17.25 12.45
N PHE A 164 5.39 16.47 11.77
CA PHE A 164 6.41 17.00 10.86
C PHE A 164 5.79 17.80 9.69
N LEU A 165 4.63 17.37 9.19
CA LEU A 165 3.85 18.04 8.15
C LEU A 165 3.00 19.21 8.67
N GLY A 166 3.06 19.53 9.96
CA GLY A 166 2.34 20.65 10.59
C GLY A 166 0.95 20.32 11.12
N ILE A 167 0.53 19.06 11.11
CA ILE A 167 -0.70 18.59 11.75
C ILE A 167 -0.40 18.20 13.20
N THR A 168 -0.64 19.14 14.10
CA THR A 168 -0.36 18.97 15.53
C THR A 168 -1.18 17.84 16.14
N ASN A 169 -0.50 16.89 16.78
CA ASN A 169 -1.08 15.83 17.60
C ASN A 169 -0.10 15.38 18.68
N THR A 170 -0.59 14.69 19.71
CA THR A 170 0.22 14.14 20.80
C THR A 170 0.34 12.62 20.74
N ASP A 171 0.02 12.02 19.59
CA ASP A 171 0.01 10.56 19.41
C ASP A 171 1.44 10.01 19.35
N CYS A 172 1.58 8.71 19.61
CA CYS A 172 2.84 8.02 19.50
C CYS A 172 3.23 7.79 18.02
N GLY A 173 2.29 7.80 17.07
CA GLY A 173 2.60 7.45 15.70
C GLY A 173 2.86 5.96 15.51
N GLY A 174 3.67 5.62 14.51
CA GLY A 174 4.15 4.25 14.32
C GLY A 174 3.07 3.28 13.88
N ARG A 175 3.26 1.99 14.19
CA ARG A 175 2.37 0.91 13.75
C ARG A 175 1.92 0.09 14.95
N ALA A 176 0.61 -0.05 15.12
CA ALA A 176 0.01 -1.02 16.00
C ALA A 176 -0.74 -2.09 15.17
N PRO A 177 -0.85 -3.35 15.65
CA PRO A 177 -1.63 -4.38 14.97
C PRO A 177 -3.09 -3.99 14.73
N SER A 178 -3.66 -3.16 15.60
CA SER A 178 -5.05 -2.67 15.51
C SER A 178 -5.24 -1.50 14.54
N TYR A 179 -4.19 -1.04 13.85
CA TYR A 179 -4.32 0.05 12.90
C TYR A 179 -4.72 -0.49 11.53
N ASP A 180 -5.78 0.08 10.95
CA ASP A 180 -6.02 -0.04 9.52
C ASP A 180 -5.05 0.84 8.74
N VAL A 181 -3.86 0.29 8.52
CA VAL A 181 -2.77 0.97 7.83
C VAL A 181 -3.05 1.15 6.34
N ILE A 182 -3.94 0.36 5.73
CA ILE A 182 -4.25 0.46 4.30
C ILE A 182 -5.16 1.66 4.08
N GLU A 183 -6.25 1.75 4.84
CA GLU A 183 -7.13 2.92 4.84
C GLU A 183 -6.40 4.21 5.14
N ARG A 184 -5.52 4.20 6.17
CA ARG A 184 -4.75 5.40 6.53
C ARG A 184 -3.79 5.81 5.43
N THR A 185 -3.12 4.83 4.79
CA THR A 185 -2.23 5.13 3.66
C THR A 185 -3.01 5.74 2.50
N TYR A 186 -4.12 5.14 2.07
CA TYR A 186 -4.92 5.70 0.98
C TYR A 186 -5.62 7.02 1.34
N SER A 187 -5.98 7.26 2.60
CA SER A 187 -6.47 8.56 3.06
C SER A 187 -5.42 9.66 2.81
N VAL A 188 -4.15 9.38 3.11
CA VAL A 188 -3.06 10.34 2.89
C VAL A 188 -2.78 10.52 1.40
N LEU A 189 -2.73 9.43 0.64
CA LEU A 189 -2.39 9.47 -0.79
C LEU A 189 -3.51 10.07 -1.63
N ALA A 190 -4.78 9.75 -1.39
CA ALA A 190 -5.88 10.16 -2.25
C ALA A 190 -6.58 11.43 -1.77
N ALA A 191 -6.81 11.58 -0.46
CA ALA A 191 -7.63 12.67 0.08
C ALA A 191 -6.81 13.75 0.81
N GLY A 192 -5.51 13.53 1.02
CA GLY A 192 -4.68 14.45 1.77
C GLY A 192 -5.08 14.57 3.24
N THR A 193 -5.60 13.51 3.83
CA THR A 193 -6.06 13.48 5.22
C THR A 193 -5.50 12.26 5.94
N LEU A 194 -5.37 12.32 7.28
CA LEU A 194 -4.87 11.18 8.06
C LEU A 194 -5.89 10.04 8.20
N THR A 195 -7.17 10.34 7.92
CA THR A 195 -8.31 9.42 7.95
C THR A 195 -9.35 9.87 6.92
N GLY A 196 -10.34 9.03 6.60
CA GLY A 196 -11.51 9.44 5.81
C GLY A 196 -11.80 8.55 4.60
N ILE A 197 -10.78 7.86 4.07
CA ILE A 197 -10.99 6.70 3.19
C ILE A 197 -11.17 5.49 4.08
N ASP A 198 -12.25 4.74 3.84
CA ASP A 198 -12.76 3.66 4.68
C ASP A 198 -13.33 2.58 3.74
N ASP A 199 -12.99 1.32 3.98
CA ASP A 199 -13.53 0.18 3.22
C ASP A 199 -14.86 -0.35 3.79
N THR A 200 -15.32 0.28 4.88
CA THR A 200 -16.52 0.03 5.69
C THR A 200 -16.48 -1.23 6.55
N ILE A 201 -15.34 -1.92 6.60
CA ILE A 201 -15.12 -3.11 7.42
C ILE A 201 -14.66 -2.66 8.82
N THR A 202 -15.64 -2.46 9.69
CA THR A 202 -15.39 -1.88 11.02
C THR A 202 -15.06 -2.90 12.13
N VAL A 203 -15.16 -4.20 11.84
CA VAL A 203 -15.04 -5.26 12.86
C VAL A 203 -13.96 -6.25 12.49
N GLU A 204 -12.92 -6.27 13.33
CA GLU A 204 -11.95 -7.36 13.40
C GLU A 204 -12.64 -8.62 13.92
N HIS A 205 -12.57 -9.74 13.20
CA HIS A 205 -13.16 -11.01 13.64
C HIS A 205 -12.58 -11.45 14.99
N ASN A 206 -11.26 -11.26 15.17
CA ASN A 206 -10.54 -11.65 16.37
C ASN A 206 -9.44 -10.61 16.70
N PRO A 207 -9.77 -9.56 17.47
CA PRO A 207 -8.91 -8.40 17.62
C PRO A 207 -7.60 -8.73 18.34
N ALA A 208 -6.51 -8.14 17.84
CA ALA A 208 -5.19 -8.24 18.44
C ALA A 208 -5.14 -7.69 19.88
N SER A 209 -4.33 -8.32 20.73
CA SER A 209 -4.12 -7.87 22.11
C SER A 209 -3.21 -6.63 22.16
N PRO A 210 -3.65 -5.48 22.69
CA PRO A 210 -2.82 -4.28 22.75
C PRO A 210 -1.83 -4.27 23.92
N VAL A 211 -1.95 -5.21 24.88
CA VAL A 211 -1.18 -5.20 26.14
C VAL A 211 -0.42 -6.49 26.43
N ASN A 212 -0.85 -7.61 25.86
CA ASN A 212 -0.22 -8.91 26.09
C ASN A 212 0.57 -9.36 24.85
N PHE A 213 1.87 -9.56 25.00
CA PHE A 213 2.72 -10.20 24.00
C PHE A 213 2.22 -11.64 23.71
N PRO A 214 2.15 -12.11 22.45
CA PRO A 214 2.75 -11.55 21.23
C PRO A 214 1.93 -10.48 20.51
N PHE A 215 0.96 -9.85 21.18
CA PHE A 215 0.06 -8.84 20.63
C PHE A 215 -0.81 -9.35 19.48
N LEU A 216 -1.13 -10.65 19.53
CA LEU A 216 -2.05 -11.33 18.63
C LEU A 216 -3.22 -11.88 19.44
N SER A 217 -4.32 -12.16 18.76
CA SER A 217 -5.42 -12.94 19.30
C SER A 217 -5.02 -14.41 19.48
N ALA A 218 -5.82 -15.16 20.25
CA ALA A 218 -5.67 -16.61 20.33
C ALA A 218 -6.04 -17.24 18.98
N PRO A 219 -5.35 -18.32 18.54
CA PRO A 219 -5.73 -19.07 17.35
C PRO A 219 -7.17 -19.59 17.46
N GLU A 220 -7.84 -19.68 16.30
CA GLU A 220 -9.17 -20.28 16.16
C GLU A 220 -9.07 -21.79 15.87
#